data_AF-A0A3B9N2W7-F1
#
_entry.id   AF-A0A3B9N2W7-F1
#
_cell.length_a   1.000
_cell.length_b   1.000
_cell.length_c   1.000
_cell.angle_alpha   90.00
_cell.angle_beta   90.00
_cell.angle_gamma   90.00
#
_symmetry.space_group_name_H-M   'P 1'
#
loop_
_entity.id
_entity.type
_entity.pdbx_description
1 polymer ?
#
loop_
_entity_poly.entity_id
_entity_poly.type
_entity_poly.pdbx_seq_one_letter_code
_entity_poly.pdbx_strand_id
1 'polypeptide(L)'
;MIKVTKNGKTIVGNNEDQMNPNSRIWFEKGSFGKYGVAYVGFDNLYPQGGMNEVGLVFDGFTQSYRIVADTLGKIKISALDLEKKIMQECGTVEEVKILIEKYNIDFWVGAVMRYIDKTGKYLYVDGDSLVIGNEDIFTQTNKRPYESKECWRYNKATSILKNGFETSVNYAKSIMDSIHMDEKAVKTLYSTIYDLNEGKIYLYYFSDFSTPIIYDLEYELKKDDRVLNIPELFPDNVFGKKYLDEYNKILKMILDLGSSSDTNKMERYQNLKKSIFNSFIDNYPFFYKIFHTAQYYLYEEINYERAILLLKLNVEIYPNYYKAFDDIGEAFFADKQYQLALKNYQRSLELYPNNSKAKSKIEEIIKLM
;
A
#
# COMPACT_ATOMS: atom_id res chain seq x y z
N MET A 1 12.42 -3.50 0.42
CA MET A 1 13.10 -4.21 1.53
C MET A 1 14.46 -4.78 1.15
N ILE A 2 15.40 -4.74 2.09
CA ILE A 2 16.60 -5.58 2.13
C ILE A 2 16.65 -6.37 3.44
N LYS A 3 17.41 -7.45 3.44
CA LYS A 3 17.78 -8.21 4.64
C LYS A 3 19.26 -8.52 4.59
N VAL A 4 19.93 -8.37 5.73
CA VAL A 4 21.33 -8.77 5.92
C VAL A 4 21.48 -9.54 7.24
N THR A 5 22.13 -10.70 7.17
CA THR A 5 22.48 -11.54 8.32
C THR A 5 23.95 -11.88 8.27
N LYS A 6 24.65 -11.68 9.38
CA LYS A 6 26.08 -11.94 9.54
C LYS A 6 26.40 -12.09 11.02
N ASN A 7 27.16 -13.11 11.37
CA ASN A 7 27.59 -13.37 12.75
C ASN A 7 26.42 -13.42 13.75
N GLY A 8 25.29 -14.02 13.35
CA GLY A 8 24.09 -14.16 14.20
C GLY A 8 23.27 -12.87 14.38
N LYS A 9 23.65 -11.75 13.77
CA LYS A 9 22.88 -10.50 13.76
C LYS A 9 22.12 -10.34 12.45
N THR A 10 20.85 -9.96 12.51
CA THR A 10 19.96 -9.75 11.36
C THR A 10 19.37 -8.34 11.38
N ILE A 11 19.60 -7.59 10.30
CA ILE A 11 19.01 -6.27 10.07
C ILE A 11 18.13 -6.32 8.83
N VAL A 12 16.95 -5.69 8.91
CA VAL A 12 15.99 -5.59 7.80
C VAL A 12 15.68 -4.12 7.58
N GLY A 13 15.81 -3.64 6.34
CA GLY A 13 15.45 -2.27 5.97
C GLY A 13 14.30 -2.26 4.98
N ASN A 14 13.30 -1.40 5.16
CA ASN A 14 12.22 -1.21 4.20
C ASN A 14 11.89 0.27 3.95
N ASN A 15 11.48 0.57 2.72
CA ASN A 15 10.93 1.86 2.28
C ASN A 15 9.47 1.63 1.88
N GLU A 16 8.56 2.40 2.46
CA GLU A 16 7.14 2.39 2.08
C GLU A 16 6.88 3.44 1.01
N ASP A 17 6.75 2.97 -0.24
CA ASP A 17 6.56 3.82 -1.42
C ASP A 17 5.07 3.95 -1.75
N GLN A 18 4.44 5.04 -1.30
CA GLN A 18 2.99 5.19 -1.32
C GLN A 18 2.55 6.63 -1.64
N MET A 19 1.25 6.79 -1.90
CA MET A 19 0.62 8.08 -2.21
C MET A 19 -0.17 8.67 -1.04
N ASN A 20 -0.59 7.85 -0.07
CA ASN A 20 -1.38 8.30 1.09
C ASN A 20 -0.46 8.73 2.24
N PRO A 21 -0.30 10.03 2.53
CA PRO A 21 0.61 10.50 3.57
C PRO A 21 0.10 10.27 4.99
N ASN A 22 -1.11 9.73 5.19
CA ASN A 22 -1.67 9.45 6.50
C ASN A 22 -1.08 8.18 7.12
N SER A 23 0.25 8.13 7.24
CA SER A 23 0.98 6.98 7.76
C SER A 23 0.88 6.87 9.28
N ARG A 24 0.91 5.63 9.77
CA ARG A 24 0.74 5.26 11.17
C ARG A 24 1.79 4.25 11.58
N ILE A 25 2.21 4.36 12.83
CA ILE A 25 2.85 3.28 13.58
C ILE A 25 1.98 3.00 14.81
N TRP A 26 1.71 1.74 15.10
CA TRP A 26 0.91 1.38 16.26
C TRP A 26 1.45 0.15 16.96
N PHE A 27 1.13 0.05 18.24
CA PHE A 27 1.63 -0.98 19.14
C PHE A 27 0.45 -1.69 19.75
N GLU A 28 0.46 -3.01 19.69
CA GLU A 28 -0.52 -3.90 20.29
C GLU A 28 0.20 -4.77 21.31
N LYS A 29 -0.16 -4.67 22.58
CA LYS A 29 0.49 -5.41 23.66
C LYS A 29 0.21 -6.91 23.54
N GLY A 30 1.19 -7.71 23.96
CA GLY A 30 1.04 -9.14 24.08
C GLY A 30 -0.02 -9.52 25.12
N SER A 31 -0.53 -10.73 25.01
CA SER A 31 -1.42 -11.33 26.01
C SER A 31 -1.01 -12.78 26.25
N PHE A 32 -1.66 -13.49 27.18
CA PHE A 32 -1.28 -14.88 27.47
C PHE A 32 -1.32 -15.75 26.20
N GLY A 33 -0.16 -16.22 25.77
CA GLY A 33 0.00 -17.03 24.55
C GLY A 33 0.04 -16.24 23.24
N LYS A 34 0.15 -14.91 23.27
CA LYS A 34 0.26 -14.06 22.09
C LYS A 34 1.35 -13.01 22.24
N TYR A 35 2.16 -12.86 21.19
CA TYR A 35 3.19 -11.86 21.10
C TYR A 35 2.62 -10.44 20.95
N GLY A 36 3.27 -9.48 21.60
CA GLY A 36 3.08 -8.06 21.30
C GLY A 36 3.74 -7.66 19.99
N VAL A 37 3.17 -6.69 19.29
CA VAL A 37 3.57 -6.31 17.93
C VAL A 37 3.59 -4.81 17.74
N ALA A 38 4.59 -4.33 17.00
CA ALA A 38 4.61 -2.99 16.43
C ALA A 38 4.35 -3.10 14.92
N TYR A 39 3.33 -2.39 14.44
CA TYR A 39 2.93 -2.37 13.04
C TYR A 39 3.14 -0.98 12.43
N VAL A 40 3.39 -0.95 11.13
CA VAL A 40 3.41 0.26 10.31
C VAL A 40 2.43 0.15 9.15
N GLY A 41 1.87 1.28 8.74
CA GLY A 41 0.88 1.35 7.67
C GLY A 41 0.21 2.72 7.59
N PHE A 42 -1.11 2.74 7.41
CA PHE A 42 -1.88 3.95 7.16
C PHE A 42 -3.08 4.11 8.10
N ASP A 43 -3.87 5.15 7.88
CA ASP A 43 -5.06 5.54 8.66
C ASP A 43 -6.21 4.53 8.63
N ASN A 44 -6.16 3.53 7.75
CA ASN A 44 -7.06 2.37 7.77
C ASN A 44 -6.64 1.26 8.74
N LEU A 45 -5.48 1.39 9.40
CA LEU A 45 -4.90 0.41 10.33
C LEU A 45 -4.75 -1.01 9.75
N TYR A 46 -4.64 -1.11 8.43
CA TYR A 46 -4.22 -2.35 7.78
C TYR A 46 -2.69 -2.45 7.84
N PRO A 47 -2.11 -3.51 8.46
CA PRO A 47 -0.68 -3.71 8.54
C PRO A 47 -0.02 -3.78 7.16
N GLN A 48 0.90 -2.86 6.86
CA GLN A 48 1.75 -2.93 5.65
C GLN A 48 3.06 -3.65 5.96
N GLY A 49 3.55 -3.49 7.19
CA GLY A 49 4.67 -4.22 7.76
C GLY A 49 4.66 -4.14 9.28
N GLY A 50 5.65 -4.74 9.92
CA GLY A 50 5.79 -4.68 11.37
C GLY A 50 6.73 -5.74 11.92
N MET A 51 7.02 -5.64 13.22
CA MET A 51 7.86 -6.59 13.95
C MET A 51 7.21 -6.95 15.29
N ASN A 52 7.24 -8.23 15.66
CA ASN A 52 6.79 -8.69 16.96
C ASN A 52 7.92 -8.75 17.99
N GLU A 53 7.57 -8.92 19.27
CA GLU A 53 8.52 -8.87 20.39
C GLU A 53 9.60 -9.95 20.36
N VAL A 54 9.43 -11.01 19.56
CA VAL A 54 10.42 -12.08 19.39
C VAL A 54 11.28 -11.94 18.13
N GLY A 55 11.11 -10.85 17.37
CA GLY A 55 11.94 -10.51 16.21
C GLY A 55 11.51 -11.17 14.90
N LEU A 56 10.24 -11.58 14.77
CA LEU A 56 9.63 -11.85 13.47
C LEU A 56 9.21 -10.51 12.86
N VAL A 57 9.65 -10.23 11.64
CA VAL A 57 9.26 -9.05 10.84
C VAL A 57 8.58 -9.50 9.56
N PHE A 58 7.63 -8.71 9.07
CA PHE A 58 6.99 -8.94 7.78
C PHE A 58 6.80 -7.66 6.97
N ASP A 59 6.59 -7.84 5.67
CA ASP A 59 6.18 -6.78 4.74
C ASP A 59 5.52 -7.38 3.48
N GLY A 60 4.66 -6.58 2.83
CA GLY A 60 3.92 -6.97 1.64
C GLY A 60 4.27 -6.09 0.42
N PHE A 61 4.55 -6.73 -0.72
CA PHE A 61 4.93 -6.05 -1.95
C PHE A 61 3.87 -6.25 -3.01
N THR A 62 3.26 -5.17 -3.51
CA THR A 62 2.35 -5.24 -4.67
C THR A 62 3.05 -5.85 -5.86
N GLN A 63 2.40 -6.83 -6.49
CA GLN A 63 2.88 -7.57 -7.66
C GLN A 63 1.78 -7.76 -8.69
N SER A 64 2.16 -8.22 -9.88
CA SER A 64 1.17 -8.69 -10.87
C SER A 64 0.41 -9.91 -10.33
N TYR A 65 -0.84 -10.04 -10.78
CA TYR A 65 -1.73 -11.13 -10.37
C TYR A 65 -1.08 -12.51 -10.55
N ARG A 66 -1.15 -13.32 -9.50
CA ARG A 66 -0.78 -14.73 -9.48
C ARG A 66 -1.84 -15.49 -8.72
N ILE A 67 -2.37 -16.53 -9.34
CA ILE A 67 -3.46 -17.32 -8.76
C ILE A 67 -3.01 -18.07 -7.50
N VAL A 68 -3.94 -18.20 -6.55
CA VAL A 68 -3.89 -19.15 -5.43
C VAL A 68 -4.88 -20.26 -5.78
N ALA A 69 -4.38 -21.44 -6.15
CA ALA A 69 -5.21 -22.56 -6.56
C ALA A 69 -5.53 -23.49 -5.39
N ASP A 70 -4.65 -23.59 -4.39
CA ASP A 70 -4.81 -24.48 -3.22
C ASP A 70 -5.76 -23.87 -2.17
N THR A 71 -7.06 -23.83 -2.51
CA THR A 71 -8.10 -23.26 -1.64
C THR A 71 -9.03 -24.31 -1.02
N LEU A 72 -9.03 -25.54 -1.54
CA LEU A 72 -9.94 -26.59 -1.11
C LEU A 72 -9.60 -27.07 0.31
N GLY A 73 -10.58 -27.00 1.21
CA GLY A 73 -10.39 -27.41 2.62
C GLY A 73 -9.67 -26.38 3.49
N LYS A 74 -9.23 -25.25 2.94
CA LYS A 74 -8.63 -24.15 3.70
C LYS A 74 -9.69 -23.33 4.44
N ILE A 75 -9.33 -22.81 5.61
CA ILE A 75 -10.20 -21.98 6.43
C ILE A 75 -10.28 -20.55 5.85
N LYS A 76 -11.48 -20.00 5.72
CA LYS A 76 -11.66 -18.59 5.32
C LYS A 76 -11.32 -17.66 6.49
N ILE A 77 -10.58 -16.60 6.19
CA ILE A 77 -10.17 -15.56 7.14
C ILE A 77 -9.96 -14.25 6.35
N SER A 78 -10.09 -13.09 7.01
CA SER A 78 -9.72 -11.83 6.36
C SER A 78 -8.20 -11.67 6.31
N ALA A 79 -7.70 -10.88 5.36
CA ALA A 79 -6.27 -10.58 5.26
C ALA A 79 -5.74 -9.92 6.56
N LEU A 80 -6.52 -9.01 7.14
CA LEU A 80 -6.20 -8.33 8.39
C LEU A 80 -6.07 -9.31 9.56
N ASP A 81 -7.06 -10.20 9.72
CA ASP A 81 -7.07 -11.14 10.83
C ASP A 81 -5.96 -12.18 10.71
N LEU A 82 -5.66 -12.64 9.49
CA LEU A 82 -4.56 -13.59 9.27
C LEU A 82 -3.21 -12.93 9.58
N GLU A 83 -2.97 -11.71 9.11
CA GLU A 83 -1.72 -11.00 9.38
C GLU A 83 -1.51 -10.76 10.88
N LYS A 84 -2.56 -10.32 11.59
CA LYS A 84 -2.53 -10.21 13.05
C LYS A 84 -2.24 -11.55 13.73
N LYS A 85 -2.91 -12.61 13.27
CA LYS A 85 -2.73 -13.94 13.82
C LYS A 85 -1.29 -14.43 13.65
N ILE A 86 -0.70 -14.25 12.47
CA ILE A 86 0.70 -14.61 12.19
C ILE A 86 1.62 -13.89 13.15
N MET A 87 1.53 -12.56 13.23
CA MET A 87 2.46 -11.76 14.02
C MET A 87 2.28 -11.97 15.53
N GLN A 88 1.09 -12.33 15.99
CA GLN A 88 0.81 -12.61 17.40
C GLN A 88 1.10 -14.07 17.81
N GLU A 89 1.13 -15.04 16.90
CA GLU A 89 1.25 -16.47 17.26
C GLU A 89 2.55 -17.13 16.77
N CYS A 90 3.29 -16.50 15.86
CA CYS A 90 4.52 -17.07 15.28
C CYS A 90 5.77 -16.29 15.70
N GLY A 91 6.84 -16.99 16.03
CA GLY A 91 8.17 -16.43 16.26
C GLY A 91 9.21 -16.86 15.21
N THR A 92 8.91 -17.87 14.40
CA THR A 92 9.80 -18.42 13.37
C THR A 92 9.10 -18.52 12.03
N VAL A 93 9.84 -18.49 10.93
CA VAL A 93 9.26 -18.59 9.58
C VAL A 93 8.65 -19.97 9.28
N GLU A 94 9.11 -21.03 9.95
CA GLU A 94 8.48 -22.34 9.92
C GLU A 94 7.07 -22.32 10.53
N GLU A 95 6.89 -21.66 11.68
CA GLU A 95 5.56 -21.49 12.30
C GLU A 95 4.63 -20.68 11.40
N VAL A 96 5.15 -19.60 10.79
CA VAL A 96 4.37 -18.80 9.82
C VAL A 96 3.88 -19.68 8.66
N LYS A 97 4.77 -20.49 8.08
CA LYS A 97 4.42 -21.38 6.98
C LYS A 97 3.33 -22.38 7.39
N ILE A 98 3.51 -23.06 8.52
CA ILE A 98 2.54 -24.03 9.06
C ILE A 98 1.18 -23.36 9.31
N LEU A 99 1.17 -22.11 9.76
CA LEU A 99 -0.06 -21.37 9.99
C LEU A 99 -0.75 -21.00 8.67
N ILE A 100 -0.03 -20.41 7.72
CA ILE A 100 -0.55 -20.01 6.40
C ILE A 100 -1.16 -21.21 5.66
N GLU A 101 -0.53 -22.38 5.73
CA GLU A 101 -1.02 -23.60 5.06
C GLU A 101 -2.44 -24.03 5.50
N LYS A 102 -2.98 -23.51 6.61
CA LYS A 102 -4.33 -23.78 7.10
C LYS A 102 -5.41 -22.88 6.51
N TYR A 103 -5.03 -21.72 5.97
CA TYR A 103 -5.97 -20.66 5.59
C TYR A 103 -6.00 -20.42 4.08
N ASN A 104 -7.14 -19.93 3.59
CA ASN A 104 -7.25 -19.46 2.22
C ASN A 104 -6.62 -18.05 2.16
N ILE A 105 -5.64 -17.90 1.27
CA ILE A 105 -4.87 -16.66 1.08
C ILE A 105 -5.10 -16.01 -0.29
N ASP A 106 -6.24 -16.28 -0.94
CA ASP A 106 -6.61 -15.72 -2.25
C ASP A 106 -6.62 -14.18 -2.31
N PHE A 107 -6.77 -13.50 -1.17
CA PHE A 107 -6.62 -12.04 -1.09
C PHE A 107 -5.18 -11.55 -1.36
N TRP A 108 -4.16 -12.41 -1.30
CA TRP A 108 -2.76 -12.09 -1.63
C TRP A 108 -2.38 -12.37 -3.10
N VAL A 109 -3.34 -12.65 -3.99
CA VAL A 109 -3.06 -12.89 -5.43
C VAL A 109 -2.32 -11.74 -6.12
N GLY A 110 -2.39 -10.52 -5.59
CA GLY A 110 -1.70 -9.33 -6.10
C GLY A 110 -0.47 -8.92 -5.29
N ALA A 111 0.04 -9.79 -4.41
CA ALA A 111 1.13 -9.46 -3.50
C ALA A 111 2.15 -10.60 -3.34
N VAL A 112 3.36 -10.22 -2.98
CA VAL A 112 4.36 -11.12 -2.38
C VAL A 112 4.50 -10.73 -0.92
N MET A 113 4.35 -11.69 0.00
CA MET A 113 4.65 -11.47 1.41
C MET A 113 6.04 -12.00 1.74
N ARG A 114 6.78 -11.25 2.56
CA ARG A 114 8.06 -11.67 3.13
C ARG A 114 7.93 -11.69 4.65
N TYR A 115 8.34 -12.80 5.24
CA TYR A 115 8.54 -12.90 6.69
C TYR A 115 10.00 -13.22 6.96
N ILE A 116 10.59 -12.65 7.99
CA ILE A 116 12.00 -12.86 8.36
C ILE A 116 12.05 -13.00 9.88
N ASP A 117 12.66 -14.06 10.37
CA ASP A 117 12.87 -14.22 11.82
C ASP A 117 14.27 -13.76 12.25
N LYS A 118 14.48 -13.66 13.56
CA LYS A 118 15.75 -13.20 14.15
C LYS A 118 16.98 -14.00 13.72
N THR A 119 16.82 -15.26 13.32
CA THR A 119 17.92 -16.10 12.84
C THR A 119 18.41 -15.69 11.46
N GLY A 120 17.59 -14.94 10.71
CA GLY A 120 17.85 -14.57 9.33
C GLY A 120 17.23 -15.52 8.32
N LYS A 121 16.51 -16.56 8.74
CA LYS A 121 15.64 -17.30 7.83
C LYS A 121 14.50 -16.40 7.38
N TYR A 122 14.02 -16.66 6.16
CA TYR A 122 12.89 -15.92 5.61
C TYR A 122 11.91 -16.85 4.91
N LEU A 123 10.63 -16.49 4.93
CA LEU A 123 9.58 -17.10 4.13
C LEU A 123 9.19 -16.15 2.98
N TYR A 124 9.19 -16.70 1.76
CA TYR A 124 8.63 -16.08 0.57
C TYR A 124 7.25 -16.70 0.30
N VAL A 125 6.23 -15.85 0.25
CA VAL A 125 4.84 -16.23 -0.07
C VAL A 125 4.42 -15.55 -1.37
N ASP A 126 4.11 -16.34 -2.40
CA ASP A 126 3.70 -15.85 -3.73
C ASP A 126 2.74 -16.84 -4.40
N GLY A 127 1.44 -16.57 -4.30
CA GLY A 127 0.41 -17.56 -4.63
C GLY A 127 0.57 -18.81 -3.77
N ASP A 128 0.50 -20.00 -4.38
CA ASP A 128 0.67 -21.28 -3.67
C ASP A 128 2.14 -21.58 -3.28
N SER A 129 3.10 -20.71 -3.61
CA SER A 129 4.52 -20.93 -3.35
C SER A 129 4.93 -20.41 -1.96
N LEU A 130 5.21 -21.34 -1.04
CA LEU A 130 5.69 -21.06 0.34
C LEU A 130 7.13 -21.58 0.53
N VAL A 131 8.12 -20.73 0.26
CA VAL A 131 9.55 -21.10 0.21
C VAL A 131 10.31 -20.50 1.37
N ILE A 132 10.93 -21.35 2.19
CA ILE A 132 11.85 -20.93 3.25
C ILE A 132 13.26 -20.85 2.67
N GLY A 133 13.92 -19.72 2.85
CA GLY A 133 15.33 -19.50 2.53
C GLY A 133 16.15 -19.10 3.75
N ASN A 134 17.47 -19.13 3.61
CA ASN A 134 18.43 -18.82 4.69
C ASN A 134 19.70 -18.13 4.18
N GLU A 135 19.62 -17.47 3.02
CA GLU A 135 20.71 -16.70 2.46
C GLU A 135 21.00 -15.48 3.35
N ASP A 136 22.28 -15.19 3.55
CA ASP A 136 22.73 -14.06 4.36
C ASP A 136 22.12 -12.73 3.91
N ILE A 137 21.90 -12.57 2.61
CA ILE A 137 21.37 -11.34 2.00
C ILE A 137 20.22 -11.61 1.05
N PHE A 138 19.27 -10.68 0.99
CA PHE A 138 18.35 -10.57 -0.14
C PHE A 138 17.82 -9.13 -0.31
N THR A 139 17.26 -8.88 -1.50
CA THR A 139 16.50 -7.68 -1.83
C THR A 139 15.11 -8.07 -2.30
N GLN A 140 14.06 -7.37 -1.85
CA GLN A 140 12.70 -7.49 -2.35
C GLN A 140 12.15 -6.09 -2.68
N THR A 141 11.58 -5.94 -3.87
CA THR A 141 10.85 -4.74 -4.32
C THR A 141 9.50 -5.16 -4.92
N ASN A 142 8.79 -4.29 -5.63
CA ASN A 142 7.59 -4.62 -6.43
C ASN A 142 7.94 -5.36 -7.74
N LYS A 143 8.95 -6.22 -7.67
CA LYS A 143 9.44 -7.10 -8.73
C LYS A 143 9.66 -8.49 -8.14
N ARG A 144 9.23 -9.54 -8.83
CA ARG A 144 9.61 -10.90 -8.43
C ARG A 144 11.04 -11.23 -8.84
N PRO A 145 11.79 -12.03 -8.06
CA PRO A 145 13.19 -12.32 -8.36
C PRO A 145 13.45 -12.88 -9.77
N TYR A 146 12.49 -13.61 -10.34
CA TYR A 146 12.58 -14.23 -11.67
C TYR A 146 11.99 -13.39 -12.81
N GLU A 147 11.38 -12.22 -12.53
CA GLU A 147 10.84 -11.36 -13.57
C GLU A 147 11.96 -10.67 -14.35
N SER A 148 11.82 -10.58 -15.68
CA SER A 148 12.76 -9.87 -16.56
C SER A 148 12.66 -8.35 -16.43
N LYS A 149 11.55 -7.83 -15.90
CA LYS A 149 11.31 -6.39 -15.73
C LYS A 149 12.45 -5.74 -14.95
N GLU A 150 13.02 -4.66 -15.46
CA GLU A 150 14.05 -3.93 -14.72
C GLU A 150 13.46 -3.16 -13.53
N CYS A 151 14.17 -3.17 -12.41
CA CYS A 151 13.86 -2.36 -11.25
C CYS A 151 15.17 -1.77 -10.72
N TRP A 152 15.34 -0.46 -10.88
CA TRP A 152 16.58 0.21 -10.49
C TRP A 152 16.87 0.05 -8.98
N ARG A 153 15.83 0.11 -8.13
CA ARG A 153 15.94 -0.12 -6.67
C ARG A 153 16.50 -1.51 -6.37
N TYR A 154 15.93 -2.54 -7.01
CA TYR A 154 16.36 -3.93 -6.86
C TYR A 154 17.81 -4.12 -7.30
N ASN A 155 18.15 -3.61 -8.49
CA ASN A 155 19.48 -3.75 -9.08
C ASN A 155 20.54 -3.03 -8.22
N LYS A 156 20.25 -1.80 -7.78
CA LYS A 156 21.16 -0.99 -6.96
C LYS A 156 21.41 -1.64 -5.59
N ALA A 157 20.35 -1.98 -4.85
CA ALA A 157 20.48 -2.61 -3.55
C ALA A 157 21.21 -3.97 -3.64
N THR A 158 20.83 -4.81 -4.61
CA THR A 158 21.48 -6.11 -4.83
C THR A 158 22.96 -5.97 -5.19
N SER A 159 23.33 -4.96 -5.99
CA SER A 159 24.73 -4.67 -6.31
C SER A 159 25.52 -4.28 -5.07
N ILE A 160 24.98 -3.39 -4.23
CA ILE A 160 25.63 -2.99 -2.97
C ILE A 160 25.84 -4.20 -2.06
N LEU A 161 24.81 -5.01 -1.84
CA LEU A 161 24.88 -6.18 -0.97
C LEU A 161 25.90 -7.22 -1.45
N LYS A 162 25.98 -7.46 -2.77
CA LYS A 162 26.92 -8.43 -3.36
C LYS A 162 28.39 -7.98 -3.30
N ASN A 163 28.65 -6.67 -3.25
CA ASN A 163 30.00 -6.12 -3.16
C ASN A 163 30.54 -6.04 -1.72
N GLY A 164 29.79 -6.57 -0.75
CA GLY A 164 30.16 -6.62 0.66
C GLY A 164 29.08 -6.04 1.55
N PHE A 165 28.83 -6.71 2.68
CA PHE A 165 27.77 -6.34 3.61
C PHE A 165 28.21 -6.44 5.07
N GLU A 166 27.53 -5.65 5.90
CA GLU A 166 27.61 -5.65 7.36
C GLU A 166 26.21 -5.56 7.97
N THR A 167 26.12 -5.86 9.26
CA THR A 167 24.86 -5.93 10.00
C THR A 167 24.72 -4.75 10.95
N SER A 168 24.89 -3.54 10.40
CA SER A 168 24.71 -2.28 11.12
C SER A 168 23.46 -1.53 10.62
N VAL A 169 22.83 -0.78 11.52
CA VAL A 169 21.71 0.11 11.18
C VAL A 169 22.14 1.17 10.16
N ASN A 170 23.36 1.70 10.30
CA ASN A 170 23.90 2.70 9.37
C ASN A 170 24.10 2.15 7.96
N TYR A 171 24.52 0.89 7.83
CA TYR A 171 24.64 0.24 6.53
C TYR A 171 23.27 0.08 5.87
N ALA A 172 22.29 -0.47 6.59
CA ALA A 172 20.93 -0.59 6.08
C ALA A 172 20.34 0.78 5.71
N LYS A 173 20.57 1.81 6.54
CA LYS A 173 20.15 3.20 6.29
C LYS A 173 20.72 3.72 4.97
N SER A 174 22.02 3.56 4.75
CA SER A 174 22.65 4.07 3.52
C SER A 174 22.09 3.39 2.27
N ILE A 175 21.73 2.11 2.34
CA ILE A 175 21.06 1.43 1.23
C ILE A 175 19.65 1.97 1.05
N MET A 176 18.84 2.08 2.11
CA MET A 176 17.46 2.61 2.05
C MET A 176 17.42 4.01 1.47
N ASP A 177 18.32 4.89 1.92
CA ASP A 177 18.50 6.24 1.39
C ASP A 177 18.89 6.19 -0.10
N SER A 178 19.76 5.27 -0.50
CA SER A 178 20.14 5.16 -1.91
C SER A 178 19.04 4.63 -2.84
N ILE A 179 17.97 4.02 -2.31
CA ILE A 179 16.88 3.40 -3.07
C ILE A 179 15.48 3.95 -2.75
N HIS A 180 15.39 5.09 -2.06
CA HIS A 180 14.10 5.73 -1.80
C HIS A 180 13.48 6.27 -3.09
N MET A 181 12.16 6.36 -3.12
CA MET A 181 11.38 6.94 -4.20
C MET A 181 11.13 8.41 -3.89
N ASP A 182 11.53 9.28 -4.80
CA ASP A 182 11.17 10.71 -4.80
C ASP A 182 10.59 11.12 -6.16
N GLU A 183 9.69 10.29 -6.69
CA GLU A 183 8.97 10.60 -7.92
C GLU A 183 7.78 11.53 -7.64
N LYS A 184 7.12 12.02 -8.71
CA LYS A 184 6.03 13.00 -8.60
C LYS A 184 4.79 12.44 -7.89
N ALA A 185 4.35 11.25 -8.29
CA ALA A 185 3.11 10.65 -7.78
C ALA A 185 3.32 9.78 -6.54
N VAL A 186 4.40 8.99 -6.51
CA VAL A 186 4.71 8.04 -5.42
C VAL A 186 6.00 8.48 -4.74
N LYS A 187 6.02 8.46 -3.40
CA LYS A 187 7.16 8.83 -2.58
C LYS A 187 7.41 7.80 -1.49
N THR A 188 8.64 7.69 -1.01
CA THR A 188 8.93 6.96 0.23
C THR A 188 8.40 7.78 1.41
N LEU A 189 7.25 7.39 1.95
CA LEU A 189 6.56 8.13 3.01
C LEU A 189 7.16 7.88 4.38
N TYR A 190 7.60 6.66 4.63
CA TYR A 190 8.40 6.31 5.79
C TYR A 190 9.36 5.18 5.43
N SER A 191 10.42 5.07 6.22
CA SER A 191 11.35 3.95 6.15
C SER A 191 11.55 3.35 7.52
N THR A 192 11.65 2.04 7.58
CA THR A 192 11.90 1.30 8.80
C THR A 192 13.19 0.52 8.67
N ILE A 193 14.00 0.53 9.72
CA ILE A 193 15.10 -0.42 9.88
C ILE A 193 14.85 -1.18 11.16
N TYR A 194 14.76 -2.50 11.06
CA TYR A 194 14.55 -3.41 12.16
C TYR A 194 15.89 -4.06 12.53
N ASP A 195 16.29 -3.89 13.78
CA ASP A 195 17.35 -4.72 14.38
C ASP A 195 16.66 -5.86 15.13
N LEU A 196 16.60 -7.04 14.49
CA LEU A 196 15.80 -8.16 15.00
C LEU A 196 16.40 -8.77 16.27
N ASN A 197 17.71 -8.56 16.50
CA ASN A 197 18.40 -9.08 17.67
C ASN A 197 18.30 -8.15 18.87
N GLU A 198 18.28 -6.84 18.63
CA GLU A 198 18.07 -5.84 19.68
C GLU A 198 16.59 -5.52 19.93
N GLY A 199 15.68 -5.99 19.07
CA GLY A 199 14.25 -5.69 19.19
C GLY A 199 13.92 -4.21 18.96
N LYS A 200 14.66 -3.55 18.05
CA LYS A 200 14.54 -2.10 17.81
C LYS A 200 14.02 -1.78 16.42
N ILE A 201 13.20 -0.74 16.34
CA ILE A 201 12.73 -0.14 15.09
C ILE A 201 13.27 1.28 14.98
N TYR A 202 13.98 1.56 13.90
CA TYR A 202 14.42 2.89 13.52
C TYR A 202 13.48 3.40 12.43
N LEU A 203 12.66 4.38 12.78
CA LEU A 203 11.69 4.99 11.90
C LEU A 203 12.26 6.29 11.34
N TYR A 204 12.23 6.42 10.03
CA TYR A 204 12.54 7.64 9.28
C TYR A 204 11.29 8.10 8.53
N TYR A 205 11.20 9.38 8.23
CA TYR A 205 10.02 9.97 7.61
C TYR A 205 10.35 10.73 6.34
N PHE A 206 9.56 10.49 5.30
CA PHE A 206 9.51 11.28 4.08
C PHE A 206 10.87 11.47 3.40
N SER A 207 11.57 10.35 3.16
CA SER A 207 12.92 10.30 2.57
C SER A 207 14.02 11.07 3.34
N ASP A 208 13.74 11.54 4.56
CA ASP A 208 14.74 12.16 5.43
C ASP A 208 15.38 11.11 6.35
N PHE A 209 16.61 10.74 6.03
CA PHE A 209 17.41 9.78 6.78
C PHE A 209 18.36 10.42 7.80
N SER A 210 18.18 11.71 8.13
CA SER A 210 19.07 12.43 9.05
C SER A 210 18.96 11.92 10.48
N THR A 211 17.74 11.93 11.05
CA THR A 211 17.47 11.56 12.45
C THR A 211 16.27 10.61 12.54
N PRO A 212 16.45 9.36 13.00
CA PRO A 212 15.33 8.46 13.24
C PRO A 212 14.68 8.70 14.60
N ILE A 213 13.43 8.27 14.73
CA ILE A 213 12.87 7.89 16.02
C ILE A 213 13.16 6.41 16.24
N ILE A 214 13.67 6.08 17.42
CA ILE A 214 14.06 4.72 17.78
C ILE A 214 13.05 4.18 18.80
N TYR A 215 12.41 3.08 18.46
CA TYR A 215 11.52 2.34 19.34
C TYR A 215 12.21 1.06 19.81
N ASP A 216 12.24 0.84 21.11
CA ASP A 216 12.61 -0.42 21.74
C ASP A 216 11.34 -1.20 22.06
N LEU A 217 11.11 -2.35 21.40
CA LEU A 217 9.84 -3.05 21.50
C LEU A 217 9.55 -3.55 22.92
N GLU A 218 10.58 -4.00 23.64
CA GLU A 218 10.39 -4.48 25.01
C GLU A 218 9.84 -3.36 25.91
N TYR A 219 10.30 -2.12 25.69
CA TYR A 219 9.79 -0.96 26.42
C TYR A 219 8.43 -0.49 25.89
N GLU A 220 8.26 -0.41 24.57
CA GLU A 220 7.04 0.13 23.96
C GLU A 220 5.81 -0.77 24.16
N LEU A 221 5.99 -2.08 24.32
CA LEU A 221 4.93 -3.07 24.53
C LEU A 221 4.53 -3.25 26.01
N LYS A 222 5.24 -2.60 26.95
CA LYS A 222 4.81 -2.46 28.36
C LYS A 222 3.74 -1.36 28.54
N LYS A 223 3.59 -0.48 27.55
CA LYS A 223 2.57 0.59 27.53
C LYS A 223 1.25 0.03 26.99
N ASP A 224 0.17 0.79 27.14
CA ASP A 224 -1.10 0.45 26.49
C ASP A 224 -1.03 0.55 24.96
N ASP A 225 -1.97 -0.15 24.34
CA ASP A 225 -2.19 -0.11 22.90
C ASP A 225 -2.37 1.34 22.45
N ARG A 226 -1.67 1.71 21.39
CA ARG A 226 -1.71 3.09 20.89
C ARG A 226 -1.38 3.15 19.41
N VAL A 227 -1.97 4.14 18.76
CA VAL A 227 -1.70 4.50 17.37
C VAL A 227 -1.05 5.87 17.37
N LEU A 228 0.08 5.99 16.68
CA LEU A 228 0.80 7.25 16.52
C LEU A 228 0.73 7.71 15.05
N ASN A 229 0.52 9.01 14.85
CA ASN A 229 0.55 9.64 13.54
C ASN A 229 2.00 9.96 13.16
N ILE A 230 2.57 9.21 12.21
CA ILE A 230 3.99 9.34 11.86
C ILE A 230 4.38 10.78 11.53
N PRO A 231 3.66 11.51 10.64
CA PRO A 231 3.94 12.92 10.38
C PRO A 231 4.06 13.83 11.62
N GLU A 232 3.26 13.59 12.67
CA GLU A 232 3.29 14.40 13.90
C GLU A 232 4.53 14.14 14.75
N LEU A 233 5.15 12.96 14.58
CA LEU A 233 6.37 12.60 15.28
C LEU A 233 7.61 13.32 14.74
N PHE A 234 7.54 13.85 13.52
CA PHE A 234 8.65 14.53 12.83
C PHE A 234 8.30 16.00 12.54
N PRO A 235 8.13 16.86 13.56
CA PRO A 235 7.68 18.24 13.39
C PRO A 235 8.64 19.09 12.54
N ASP A 236 9.93 18.73 12.51
CA ASP A 236 10.96 19.43 11.75
C ASP A 236 10.95 19.06 10.25
N ASN A 237 10.24 17.99 9.85
CA ASN A 237 10.07 17.64 8.44
C ASN A 237 8.98 18.50 7.79
N VAL A 238 9.35 19.75 7.48
CA VAL A 238 8.45 20.77 6.91
C VAL A 238 7.80 20.31 5.60
N PHE A 239 8.54 19.58 4.76
CA PHE A 239 8.02 19.14 3.46
C PHE A 239 6.98 18.03 3.60
N GLY A 240 7.25 17.02 4.43
CA GLY A 240 6.29 15.95 4.72
C GLY A 240 5.02 16.49 5.37
N LYS A 241 5.14 17.46 6.29
CA LYS A 241 3.97 18.15 6.86
C LYS A 241 3.16 18.90 5.80
N LYS A 242 3.84 19.68 4.95
CA LYS A 242 3.20 20.41 3.85
C LYS A 242 2.46 19.46 2.89
N TYR A 243 3.06 18.30 2.57
CA TYR A 243 2.45 17.26 1.74
C TYR A 243 1.18 16.70 2.39
N LEU A 244 1.24 16.33 3.67
CA LEU A 244 0.08 15.86 4.43
C LEU A 244 -1.07 16.87 4.42
N ASP A 245 -0.77 18.14 4.74
CA ASP A 245 -1.77 19.20 4.86
C ASP A 245 -2.50 19.45 3.54
N GLU A 246 -1.76 19.57 2.43
CA GLU A 246 -2.34 19.79 1.10
C GLU A 246 -3.12 18.55 0.62
N TYR A 247 -2.60 17.34 0.84
CA TYR A 247 -3.29 16.10 0.51
C TYR A 247 -4.62 16.01 1.26
N ASN A 248 -4.61 16.22 2.58
CA ASN A 248 -5.81 16.08 3.42
C ASN A 248 -6.84 17.17 3.16
N LYS A 249 -6.41 18.39 2.82
CA LYS A 249 -7.29 19.45 2.35
C LYS A 249 -8.05 19.03 1.09
N ILE A 250 -7.36 18.53 0.08
CA ILE A 250 -7.99 18.10 -1.19
C ILE A 250 -8.83 16.83 -0.97
N LEU A 251 -8.35 15.88 -0.16
CA LEU A 251 -9.09 14.69 0.23
C LEU A 251 -10.44 15.06 0.86
N LYS A 252 -10.45 16.01 1.81
CA LYS A 252 -11.69 16.47 2.43
C LYS A 252 -12.65 17.04 1.39
N MET A 253 -12.15 17.83 0.44
CA MET A 253 -12.96 18.37 -0.65
C MET A 253 -13.55 17.26 -1.55
N ILE A 254 -12.80 16.19 -1.83
CA ILE A 254 -13.30 15.00 -2.55
C ILE A 254 -14.42 14.32 -1.77
N LEU A 255 -14.22 14.07 -0.47
CA LEU A 255 -15.18 13.36 0.38
C LEU A 255 -16.45 14.17 0.65
N ASP A 256 -16.37 15.50 0.70
CA ASP A 256 -17.51 16.39 0.95
C ASP A 256 -18.35 16.64 -0.30
N LEU A 257 -17.76 16.44 -1.49
CA LEU A 257 -18.38 16.79 -2.77
C LEU A 257 -19.70 16.04 -2.96
N GLY A 258 -20.76 16.82 -3.14
CA GLY A 258 -22.08 16.31 -3.45
C GLY A 258 -22.80 15.56 -2.34
N SER A 259 -22.38 15.75 -1.09
CA SER A 259 -23.12 15.33 0.11
C SER A 259 -24.53 15.95 0.16
N SER A 260 -25.46 15.35 0.93
CA SER A 260 -26.87 15.75 0.99
C SER A 260 -27.10 17.19 1.49
N SER A 261 -26.13 17.77 2.20
CA SER A 261 -26.12 19.16 2.67
C SER A 261 -25.54 20.16 1.66
N ASP A 262 -25.13 19.72 0.47
CA ASP A 262 -24.37 20.53 -0.48
C ASP A 262 -25.27 21.33 -1.43
N THR A 263 -25.66 22.55 -1.01
CA THR A 263 -26.47 23.47 -1.84
C THR A 263 -25.67 24.14 -2.96
N ASN A 264 -24.33 24.09 -2.92
CA ASN A 264 -23.42 24.77 -3.86
C ASN A 264 -22.51 23.78 -4.61
N LYS A 265 -23.03 22.58 -4.94
CA LYS A 265 -22.29 21.47 -5.60
C LYS A 265 -21.35 21.92 -6.71
N MET A 266 -21.82 22.76 -7.63
CA MET A 266 -21.03 23.19 -8.80
C MET A 266 -19.89 24.15 -8.43
N GLU A 267 -20.10 25.03 -7.45
CA GLU A 267 -19.04 25.90 -6.94
C GLU A 267 -17.94 25.05 -6.26
N ARG A 268 -18.34 24.09 -5.42
CA ARG A 268 -17.42 23.15 -4.77
C ARG A 268 -16.66 22.28 -5.77
N TYR A 269 -17.34 21.82 -6.83
CA TYR A 269 -16.70 21.11 -7.93
C TYR A 269 -15.58 21.94 -8.57
N GLN A 270 -15.86 23.20 -8.92
CA GLN A 270 -14.85 24.08 -9.52
C GLN A 270 -13.70 24.39 -8.56
N ASN A 271 -13.99 24.57 -7.27
CA ASN A 271 -12.97 24.77 -6.24
C ASN A 271 -12.09 23.53 -6.05
N LEU A 272 -12.66 22.32 -6.03
CA LEU A 272 -11.92 21.07 -5.96
C LEU A 272 -11.04 20.89 -7.19
N LYS A 273 -11.61 21.08 -8.39
CA LYS A 273 -10.85 21.07 -9.65
C LYS A 273 -9.65 22.00 -9.56
N LYS A 274 -9.87 23.27 -9.21
CA LYS A 274 -8.80 24.27 -9.06
C LYS A 274 -7.74 23.82 -8.05
N SER A 275 -8.16 23.23 -6.93
CA SER A 275 -7.23 22.77 -5.88
C SER A 275 -6.37 21.61 -6.34
N ILE A 276 -6.92 20.65 -7.08
CA ILE A 276 -6.16 19.55 -7.69
C ILE A 276 -5.14 20.11 -8.70
N PHE A 277 -5.60 20.86 -9.70
CA PHE A 277 -4.73 21.32 -10.79
C PHE A 277 -3.65 22.33 -10.35
N ASN A 278 -3.86 23.03 -9.24
CA ASN A 278 -2.87 23.96 -8.68
C ASN A 278 -2.03 23.34 -7.56
N SER A 279 -2.29 22.08 -7.19
CA SER A 279 -1.53 21.43 -6.14
C SER A 279 -0.07 21.25 -6.56
N PHE A 280 0.84 21.29 -5.59
CA PHE A 280 2.23 20.87 -5.84
C PHE A 280 2.38 19.34 -5.80
N ILE A 281 1.37 18.64 -5.29
CA ILE A 281 1.27 17.18 -5.36
C ILE A 281 0.80 16.83 -6.77
N ASP A 282 1.36 15.76 -7.34
CA ASP A 282 0.89 15.25 -8.63
C ASP A 282 -0.62 14.95 -8.61
N ASN A 283 -1.27 15.01 -9.77
CA ASN A 283 -2.71 14.76 -9.84
C ASN A 283 -3.06 13.28 -9.63
N TYR A 284 -2.12 12.36 -9.84
CA TYR A 284 -2.38 10.92 -9.81
C TYR A 284 -2.91 10.41 -8.45
N PRO A 285 -2.34 10.78 -7.29
CA PRO A 285 -2.93 10.48 -5.97
C PRO A 285 -4.41 10.88 -5.85
N PHE A 286 -4.80 12.04 -6.38
CA PHE A 286 -6.18 12.52 -6.32
C PHE A 286 -7.08 11.80 -7.30
N PHE A 287 -6.62 11.53 -8.52
CA PHE A 287 -7.32 10.69 -9.49
C PHE A 287 -7.65 9.31 -8.91
N TYR A 288 -6.66 8.68 -8.27
CA TYR A 288 -6.82 7.39 -7.60
C TYR A 288 -7.86 7.47 -6.47
N LYS A 289 -7.79 8.52 -5.64
CA LYS A 289 -8.73 8.70 -4.53
C LYS A 289 -10.16 8.99 -5.01
N ILE A 290 -10.32 9.79 -6.06
CA ILE A 290 -11.61 10.06 -6.71
C ILE A 290 -12.21 8.76 -7.23
N PHE A 291 -11.42 7.94 -7.93
CA PHE A 291 -11.87 6.65 -8.47
C PHE A 291 -12.44 5.75 -7.36
N HIS A 292 -11.67 5.50 -6.30
CA HIS A 292 -12.13 4.61 -5.21
C HIS A 292 -13.30 5.19 -4.42
N THR A 293 -13.34 6.50 -4.21
CA THR A 293 -14.47 7.16 -3.55
C THR A 293 -15.73 7.04 -4.41
N ALA A 294 -15.61 7.20 -5.73
CA ALA A 294 -16.72 7.01 -6.65
C ALA A 294 -17.19 5.54 -6.71
N GLN A 295 -16.28 4.56 -6.65
CA GLN A 295 -16.64 3.14 -6.58
C GLN A 295 -17.45 2.82 -5.31
N TYR A 296 -17.04 3.35 -4.16
CA TYR A 296 -17.81 3.23 -2.92
C TYR A 296 -19.23 3.78 -3.09
N TYR A 297 -19.36 4.98 -3.67
CA TYR A 297 -20.70 5.54 -3.94
C TYR A 297 -21.49 4.76 -4.98
N LEU A 298 -20.83 4.15 -5.96
CA LEU A 298 -21.49 3.40 -7.02
C LEU A 298 -22.04 2.06 -6.54
N TYR A 299 -21.28 1.32 -5.72
CA TYR A 299 -21.58 -0.07 -5.39
C TYR A 299 -22.07 -0.28 -3.96
N GLU A 300 -21.63 0.53 -3.01
CA GLU A 300 -21.99 0.35 -1.59
C GLU A 300 -23.14 1.28 -1.18
N GLU A 301 -23.00 2.59 -1.45
CA GLU A 301 -24.04 3.58 -1.09
C GLU A 301 -25.13 3.74 -2.15
N ILE A 302 -24.92 3.22 -3.35
CA ILE A 302 -25.84 3.35 -4.50
C ILE A 302 -26.19 4.84 -4.76
N ASN A 303 -25.22 5.74 -4.58
CA ASN A 303 -25.32 7.17 -4.82
C ASN A 303 -24.67 7.54 -6.15
N TYR A 304 -25.41 7.28 -7.24
CA TYR A 304 -24.93 7.50 -8.60
C TYR A 304 -24.59 8.95 -8.91
N GLU A 305 -25.35 9.91 -8.35
CA GLU A 305 -25.11 11.33 -8.58
C GLU A 305 -23.70 11.75 -8.09
N ARG A 306 -23.31 11.32 -6.88
CA ARG A 306 -21.97 11.60 -6.34
C ARG A 306 -20.88 10.86 -7.10
N ALA A 307 -21.11 9.61 -7.46
CA ALA A 307 -20.17 8.84 -8.27
C ALA A 307 -19.90 9.53 -9.62
N ILE A 308 -20.95 9.92 -10.35
CA ILE A 308 -20.86 10.64 -11.62
C ILE A 308 -20.14 11.97 -11.45
N LEU A 309 -20.48 12.74 -10.42
CA LEU A 309 -19.85 14.05 -10.17
C LEU A 309 -18.34 13.91 -9.94
N LEU A 310 -17.92 12.92 -9.16
CA LEU A 310 -16.50 12.62 -8.95
C LEU A 310 -15.81 12.14 -10.23
N LEU A 311 -16.42 11.20 -10.96
CA LEU A 311 -15.81 10.62 -12.15
C LEU A 311 -15.69 11.61 -13.33
N LYS A 312 -16.51 12.67 -13.37
CA LYS A 312 -16.29 13.80 -14.28
C LYS A 312 -14.92 14.46 -14.05
N LEU A 313 -14.49 14.62 -12.79
CA LEU A 313 -13.14 15.14 -12.51
C LEU A 313 -12.06 14.21 -13.03
N ASN A 314 -12.23 12.88 -12.91
CA ASN A 314 -11.24 11.93 -13.42
C ASN A 314 -11.04 12.04 -14.94
N VAL A 315 -12.13 12.23 -15.69
CA VAL A 315 -12.07 12.51 -17.13
C VAL A 315 -11.35 13.83 -17.42
N GLU A 316 -11.58 14.86 -16.61
CA GLU A 316 -10.92 16.15 -16.78
C GLU A 316 -9.42 16.12 -16.42
N ILE A 317 -9.04 15.36 -15.40
CA ILE A 317 -7.64 15.19 -14.95
C ILE A 317 -6.84 14.42 -16.02
N TYR A 318 -7.41 13.34 -16.57
CA TYR A 318 -6.77 12.52 -17.60
C TYR A 318 -7.66 12.32 -18.84
N PRO A 319 -7.82 13.34 -19.70
CA PRO A 319 -8.75 13.32 -20.84
C PRO A 319 -8.38 12.37 -21.97
N ASN A 320 -7.18 11.79 -21.92
CA ASN A 320 -6.69 10.80 -22.87
C ASN A 320 -6.56 9.39 -22.26
N TYR A 321 -7.10 9.18 -21.06
CA TYR A 321 -7.07 7.88 -20.38
C TYR A 321 -8.39 7.15 -20.54
N TYR A 322 -8.42 6.11 -21.38
CA TYR A 322 -9.64 5.39 -21.73
C TYR A 322 -10.41 4.86 -20.50
N LYS A 323 -9.70 4.41 -19.45
CA LYS A 323 -10.35 3.89 -18.23
C LYS A 323 -11.15 4.96 -17.48
N ALA A 324 -10.73 6.23 -17.51
CA ALA A 324 -11.54 7.31 -16.92
C ALA A 324 -12.92 7.41 -17.59
N PHE A 325 -12.99 7.14 -18.90
CA PHE A 325 -14.25 7.07 -19.65
C PHE A 325 -15.02 5.77 -19.38
N ASP A 326 -14.35 4.64 -19.17
CA ASP A 326 -15.00 3.40 -18.72
C ASP A 326 -15.70 3.59 -17.37
N ASP A 327 -15.01 4.24 -16.43
CA ASP A 327 -15.48 4.40 -15.06
C ASP A 327 -16.71 5.30 -15.01
N ILE A 328 -16.67 6.46 -15.67
CA ILE A 328 -17.85 7.34 -15.74
C ILE A 328 -18.98 6.72 -16.59
N GLY A 329 -18.63 5.94 -17.62
CA GLY A 329 -19.59 5.17 -18.42
C GLY A 329 -20.36 4.17 -17.57
N GLU A 330 -19.66 3.47 -16.68
CA GLU A 330 -20.26 2.54 -15.70
C GLU A 330 -21.23 3.26 -14.76
N ALA A 331 -20.84 4.43 -14.24
CA ALA A 331 -21.69 5.20 -13.35
C ALA A 331 -22.97 5.72 -14.07
N PHE A 332 -22.86 6.20 -15.31
CA PHE A 332 -24.02 6.55 -16.11
C PHE A 332 -24.90 5.35 -16.45
N PHE A 333 -24.30 4.18 -16.72
CA PHE A 333 -25.03 2.95 -17.00
C PHE A 333 -25.86 2.51 -15.78
N ALA A 334 -25.25 2.52 -14.59
CA ALA A 334 -25.92 2.19 -13.34
C ALA A 334 -27.08 3.14 -13.01
N ASP A 335 -26.91 4.44 -13.31
CA ASP A 335 -27.96 5.46 -13.20
C ASP A 335 -28.99 5.43 -14.35
N LYS A 336 -28.93 4.43 -15.23
CA LYS A 336 -29.81 4.25 -16.41
C LYS A 336 -29.76 5.41 -17.41
N GLN A 337 -28.73 6.23 -17.37
CA GLN A 337 -28.45 7.29 -18.36
C GLN A 337 -27.74 6.69 -19.59
N TYR A 338 -28.42 5.77 -20.28
CA TYR A 338 -27.82 4.91 -21.31
C TYR A 338 -27.17 5.66 -22.47
N GLN A 339 -27.72 6.79 -22.90
CA GLN A 339 -27.13 7.62 -23.95
C GLN A 339 -25.78 8.21 -23.54
N LEU A 340 -25.66 8.66 -22.28
CA LEU A 340 -24.40 9.19 -21.75
C LEU A 340 -23.39 8.06 -21.51
N ALA A 341 -23.84 6.91 -21.03
CA ALA A 341 -23.00 5.72 -20.89
C ALA A 341 -22.42 5.30 -22.25
N LEU A 342 -23.27 5.20 -23.27
CA LEU A 342 -22.89 4.85 -24.64
C LEU A 342 -21.81 5.79 -25.18
N LYS A 343 -22.01 7.11 -25.04
CA LYS A 343 -21.04 8.12 -25.48
C LYS A 343 -19.67 7.95 -24.80
N ASN A 344 -19.65 7.64 -23.50
CA ASN A 344 -18.39 7.46 -22.77
C ASN A 344 -17.69 6.15 -23.13
N TYR A 345 -18.41 5.03 -23.27
CA TYR A 345 -17.80 3.79 -23.75
C TYR A 345 -17.30 3.90 -25.20
N GLN A 346 -17.99 4.65 -26.06
CA GLN A 346 -17.50 4.97 -27.41
C GLN A 346 -16.19 5.76 -27.35
N ARG A 347 -16.13 6.80 -26.50
CA ARG A 347 -14.90 7.57 -26.30
C ARG A 347 -13.75 6.73 -25.75
N SER A 348 -14.05 5.79 -24.86
CA SER A 348 -13.07 4.81 -24.37
C SER A 348 -12.51 3.95 -25.52
N LEU A 349 -13.36 3.49 -26.45
CA LEU A 349 -12.93 2.72 -27.63
C LEU A 349 -12.15 3.55 -28.65
N GLU A 350 -12.47 4.83 -28.82
CA GLU A 350 -11.66 5.74 -29.65
C GLU A 350 -10.23 5.85 -29.12
N LEU A 351 -10.07 5.92 -27.79
CA LEU A 351 -8.75 6.01 -27.13
C LEU A 351 -8.05 4.65 -27.05
N TYR A 352 -8.80 3.55 -26.91
CA TYR A 352 -8.28 2.19 -26.82
C TYR A 352 -9.18 1.18 -27.57
N PRO A 353 -8.95 0.95 -28.88
CA PRO A 353 -9.81 0.11 -29.73
C PRO A 353 -9.96 -1.37 -29.28
N ASN A 354 -9.05 -1.85 -28.44
CA ASN A 354 -9.05 -3.22 -27.92
C ASN A 354 -9.78 -3.37 -26.57
N ASN A 355 -10.49 -2.34 -26.10
CA ASN A 355 -11.25 -2.41 -24.86
C ASN A 355 -12.46 -3.36 -24.97
N SER A 356 -12.29 -4.62 -24.56
CA SER A 356 -13.38 -5.62 -24.59
C SER A 356 -14.53 -5.28 -23.65
N LYS A 357 -14.25 -4.67 -22.48
CA LYS A 357 -15.27 -4.22 -21.53
C LYS A 357 -16.19 -3.18 -22.18
N ALA A 358 -15.62 -2.16 -22.81
CA ALA A 358 -16.40 -1.11 -23.48
C ALA A 358 -17.25 -1.67 -24.64
N LYS A 359 -16.71 -2.59 -25.47
CA LYS A 359 -17.48 -3.25 -26.54
C LYS A 359 -18.71 -3.98 -25.98
N SER A 360 -18.50 -4.80 -24.95
CA SER A 360 -19.57 -5.55 -24.32
C SER A 360 -20.65 -4.63 -23.72
N LYS A 361 -20.25 -3.54 -23.06
CA LYS A 361 -21.19 -2.57 -22.49
C LYS A 361 -21.98 -1.80 -23.55
N ILE A 362 -21.38 -1.48 -24.70
CA ILE A 362 -22.09 -0.86 -25.82
C ILE A 362 -23.16 -1.80 -26.38
N GLU A 363 -22.83 -3.07 -26.60
CA GLU A 363 -23.80 -4.07 -27.06
C GLU A 363 -24.95 -4.26 -26.06
N GLU A 364 -24.66 -4.24 -24.76
CA GLU A 364 -25.66 -4.29 -23.70
C GLU A 364 -26.60 -3.07 -23.76
N ILE A 365 -26.05 -1.85 -23.86
CA ILE A 365 -26.83 -0.62 -23.97
C ILE A 365 -27.72 -0.61 -25.20
N ILE A 366 -27.22 -1.02 -26.37
CA ILE A 366 -27.98 -1.05 -27.63
C ILE A 366 -29.20 -1.97 -27.51
N LYS A 367 -29.15 -3.03 -26.70
CA LYS A 367 -30.30 -3.93 -26.48
C LYS A 367 -31.32 -3.37 -25.49
N LEU A 368 -30.93 -2.43 -24.64
CA LEU A 368 -31.78 -1.81 -23.61
C LEU A 368 -32.52 -0.56 -24.10
N MET A 369 -32.07 0.02 -25.21
CA MET A 369 -32.69 1.15 -25.90
C MET A 369 -33.63 0.66 -27.00
#